data_AF-A0A9P4KAL8-F1
#
_entry.id   AF-A0A9P4KAL8-F1
#
_cell.length_a   1.000
_cell.length_b   1.000
_cell.length_c   1.000
_cell.angle_alpha   90.00
_cell.angle_beta   90.00
_cell.angle_gamma   90.00
#
_symmetry.space_group_name_H-M   'P 1'
#
loop_
_entity.id
_entity.type
_entity.pdbx_description
1 polymer ?
#
loop_
_entity_poly.entity_id
_entity_poly.type
_entity_poly.pdbx_seq_one_letter_code
_entity_poly.pdbx_strand_id
1 'polypeptide(L)'
;MKVSFLLALALLFSRLAAAAYEQRCYYDAGRLAPNYILPCYMEGFGLPAYSCCKQGSNCLKQGACWDAITKVTYQYGCTDSTYQDDKCPKKCGLDRGTQSYDLTALAKSLTEYRKIAMGRYGLLRRNKQYAEQYLGEYVTVEYG
;
A
#
# COMPACT_ATOMS: atom_id res chain seq x y z
N MET A 1 61.67 7.64 -5.29
CA MET A 1 60.91 6.47 -5.80
C MET A 1 60.02 5.79 -4.76
N LYS A 2 60.29 5.84 -3.45
CA LYS A 2 59.45 5.18 -2.41
C LYS A 2 58.10 5.86 -2.13
N VAL A 3 57.99 7.18 -2.34
CA VAL A 3 56.78 7.97 -2.02
C VAL A 3 55.62 7.68 -2.99
N SER A 4 55.93 7.45 -4.27
CA SER A 4 54.92 7.15 -5.30
C SER A 4 54.26 5.78 -5.11
N PHE A 5 54.97 4.81 -4.52
CA PHE A 5 54.43 3.47 -4.23
C PHE A 5 53.43 3.48 -3.06
N LEU A 6 53.66 4.34 -2.07
CA LEU A 6 52.75 4.49 -0.92
C LEU A 6 51.44 5.18 -1.28
N LEU A 7 51.48 6.16 -2.19
CA LEU A 7 50.30 6.83 -2.73
C LEU A 7 49.42 5.89 -3.58
N ALA A 8 50.03 5.03 -4.38
CA ALA A 8 49.30 4.03 -5.17
C ALA A 8 48.61 2.98 -4.28
N LEU A 9 49.25 2.57 -3.17
CA LEU A 9 48.67 1.64 -2.21
C LEU A 9 47.48 2.25 -1.47
N ALA A 10 47.56 3.51 -1.05
CA ALA A 10 46.48 4.21 -0.36
C ALA A 10 45.22 4.40 -1.23
N LEU A 11 45.38 4.58 -2.54
CA LEU A 11 44.27 4.69 -3.50
C LEU A 11 43.61 3.33 -3.84
N LEU A 12 44.30 2.22 -3.59
CA LEU A 12 43.73 0.87 -3.76
C LEU A 12 42.84 0.46 -2.57
N PHE A 13 43.09 0.99 -1.36
CA PHE A 13 42.28 0.70 -0.17
C PHE A 13 40.97 1.51 -0.06
N SER A 14 40.83 2.63 -0.78
CA SER A 14 39.63 3.49 -0.69
C SER A 14 38.42 2.99 -1.50
N ARG A 15 38.53 1.85 -2.20
CA ARG A 15 37.42 1.28 -2.99
C ARG A 15 36.61 0.20 -2.26
N LEU A 16 37.00 -0.22 -1.06
CA LEU A 16 36.24 -1.24 -0.33
C LEU A 16 35.21 -0.60 0.61
N ALA A 17 33.96 -0.98 0.40
CA ALA A 17 32.81 -0.82 1.28
C ALA A 17 32.05 0.52 1.25
N ALA A 18 31.50 0.88 0.09
CA ALA A 18 30.11 1.34 0.09
C ALA A 18 29.23 0.12 -0.19
N ALA A 19 29.04 -0.74 0.82
CA ALA A 19 27.89 -1.65 0.79
C ALA A 19 26.66 -0.75 0.85
N ALA A 20 26.13 -0.40 -0.32
CA ALA A 20 24.84 0.25 -0.42
C ALA A 20 23.86 -0.66 0.30
N TYR A 21 23.46 -0.28 1.51
CA TYR A 21 22.38 -0.92 2.22
C TYR A 21 21.14 -0.69 1.36
N GLU A 22 20.84 -1.65 0.49
CA GLU A 22 19.64 -1.59 -0.33
C GLU A 22 18.48 -1.61 0.65
N GLN A 23 17.76 -0.49 0.70
CA GLN A 23 16.68 -0.28 1.63
C GLN A 23 15.49 -1.14 1.20
N ARG A 24 15.46 -2.38 1.67
CA ARG A 24 14.45 -3.36 1.30
C ARG A 24 13.45 -3.55 2.43
N CYS A 25 12.19 -3.32 2.10
CA CYS A 25 11.06 -3.67 2.95
C CYS A 25 10.50 -5.02 2.56
N TYR A 26 10.06 -5.79 3.56
CA TYR A 26 9.43 -7.09 3.41
C TYR A 26 8.03 -7.02 4.00
N TYR A 27 7.06 -7.64 3.34
CA TYR A 27 5.70 -7.77 3.88
C TYR A 27 5.46 -9.15 4.50
N ASP A 28 6.40 -10.08 4.33
CA ASP A 28 6.42 -11.42 4.93
C ASP A 28 7.85 -11.97 4.84
N ALA A 29 8.12 -13.12 5.47
CA ALA A 29 9.41 -13.80 5.42
C ALA A 29 9.85 -14.05 3.96
N GLY A 30 10.97 -13.46 3.56
CA GLY A 30 11.54 -13.55 2.22
C GLY A 30 10.74 -12.82 1.12
N ARG A 31 9.64 -12.12 1.45
CA ARG A 31 8.78 -11.47 0.45
C ARG A 31 8.95 -9.96 0.42
N LEU A 32 9.59 -9.48 -0.64
CA LEU A 32 9.83 -8.06 -0.86
C LEU A 32 8.53 -7.29 -1.08
N ALA A 33 8.42 -6.15 -0.39
CA ALA A 33 7.35 -5.20 -0.62
C ALA A 33 7.59 -4.40 -1.91
N PRO A 34 6.53 -3.88 -2.54
CA PRO A 34 6.67 -2.95 -3.66
C PRO A 34 7.49 -1.71 -3.31
N ASN A 35 8.13 -1.08 -4.30
CA ASN A 35 9.05 0.05 -4.10
C ASN A 35 8.43 1.31 -3.47
N TYR A 36 7.09 1.43 -3.47
CA TYR A 36 6.39 2.52 -2.79
C TYR A 36 6.25 2.28 -1.27
N ILE A 37 6.68 1.12 -0.77
CA ILE A 37 6.72 0.79 0.65
C ILE A 37 8.14 1.09 1.15
N LEU A 38 8.25 2.18 1.90
CA LEU A 38 9.51 2.75 2.33
C LEU A 38 9.72 2.51 3.83
N PRO A 39 10.96 2.27 4.25
CA PRO A 39 11.29 2.10 5.66
C PRO A 39 11.17 3.41 6.45
N CYS A 40 10.63 3.29 7.65
CA CYS A 40 10.53 4.35 8.64
C CYS A 40 11.78 4.36 9.53
N TYR A 41 12.86 4.99 9.06
CA TYR A 41 14.01 5.26 9.92
C TYR A 41 13.64 6.35 10.91
N MET A 42 13.26 5.94 12.12
CA MET A 42 13.28 6.85 13.25
C MET A 42 14.72 7.08 13.68
N GLU A 43 14.98 8.23 14.32
CA GLU A 43 16.31 8.62 14.76
C GLU A 43 16.99 7.51 15.57
N GLY A 44 18.11 7.04 15.04
CA GLY A 44 18.85 5.88 15.54
C GLY A 44 19.24 4.96 14.39
N PHE A 45 20.32 5.29 13.69
CA PHE A 45 20.99 4.38 12.76
C PHE A 45 21.46 3.12 13.54
N GLY A 46 21.13 1.93 13.05
CA GLY A 46 21.67 0.66 13.58
C GLY A 46 20.69 -0.24 14.33
N LEU A 47 19.37 0.00 14.26
CA LEU A 47 18.39 -0.95 14.78
C LEU A 47 18.21 -2.13 13.79
N PRO A 48 17.96 -3.37 14.30
CA PRO A 48 17.92 -4.58 13.46
C PRO A 48 16.76 -4.57 12.45
N ALA A 49 15.61 -4.02 12.84
CA ALA A 49 14.47 -3.83 11.94
C ALA A 49 13.78 -2.48 12.17
N TYR A 50 13.28 -1.91 11.07
CA TYR A 50 12.39 -0.75 11.03
C TYR A 50 11.06 -1.16 10.41
N SER A 51 9.98 -0.51 10.83
CA SER A 51 8.69 -0.62 10.17
C SER A 51 8.74 0.02 8.78
N CYS A 52 7.84 -0.41 7.89
CA CYS A 52 7.72 0.13 6.54
C CYS A 52 6.31 0.64 6.27
N CYS A 53 6.23 1.80 5.63
CA CYS A 53 4.98 2.49 5.32
C CYS A 53 4.89 2.84 3.84
N LYS A 54 3.66 3.01 3.34
CA LYS A 54 3.43 3.56 2.01
C LYS A 54 4.01 4.98 1.92
N GLN A 55 4.62 5.31 0.80
CA GLN A 55 5.08 6.65 0.48
C GLN A 55 3.95 7.67 0.72
N GLY A 56 4.28 8.76 1.42
CA GLY A 56 3.33 9.80 1.80
C GLY A 56 2.52 9.52 3.08
N SER A 57 2.68 8.35 3.71
CA SER A 57 2.15 8.09 5.06
C SER A 57 3.11 8.59 6.14
N ASN A 58 2.56 8.99 7.28
CA ASN A 58 3.35 9.36 8.46
C ASN A 58 3.75 8.11 9.25
N CYS A 59 5.04 8.00 9.57
CA CYS A 59 5.54 6.97 10.46
C CYS A 59 5.13 7.30 11.90
N LEU A 60 4.43 6.37 12.56
CA LEU A 60 4.04 6.49 13.97
C LEU A 60 4.91 5.58 14.83
N LYS A 61 4.93 5.86 16.14
CA LYS A 61 5.55 4.98 17.14
C LYS A 61 4.95 3.57 17.07
N GLN A 62 5.70 2.59 17.56
CA GLN A 62 5.33 1.16 17.57
C GLN A 62 5.13 0.53 16.18
N GLY A 63 5.69 1.14 15.13
CA GLY A 63 5.70 0.56 13.79
C GLY A 63 4.39 0.68 13.00
N ALA A 64 3.51 1.60 13.42
CA ALA A 64 2.29 1.94 12.70
C ALA A 64 2.52 3.06 11.67
N CYS A 65 1.64 3.13 10.69
CA CYS A 65 1.62 4.09 9.61
C CYS A 65 0.29 4.83 9.60
N TRP A 66 0.30 6.13 9.39
CA TRP A 66 -0.91 6.93 9.23
C TRP A 66 -1.02 7.47 7.80
N ASP A 67 -2.09 7.08 7.10
CA ASP A 67 -2.42 7.65 5.80
C ASP A 67 -3.33 8.88 6.00
N ALA A 68 -2.80 10.06 5.70
CA ALA A 68 -3.51 11.32 5.84
C ALA A 68 -4.67 11.49 4.86
N ILE A 69 -4.69 10.76 3.73
CA ILE A 69 -5.74 10.82 2.70
C ILE A 69 -6.93 9.97 3.15
N THR A 70 -6.68 8.70 3.47
CA THR A 70 -7.75 7.76 3.85
C THR A 70 -8.15 7.85 5.32
N LYS A 71 -7.36 8.55 6.16
CA LYS A 71 -7.53 8.64 7.62
C LYS A 71 -7.48 7.26 8.31
N VAL A 72 -6.64 6.36 7.78
CA VAL A 72 -6.47 5.01 8.30
C VAL A 72 -5.08 4.84 8.93
N THR A 73 -5.06 4.26 10.12
CA THR A 73 -3.84 3.72 10.74
C THR A 73 -3.66 2.27 10.34
N TYR A 74 -2.48 1.89 9.88
CA TYR A 74 -2.19 0.53 9.43
C TYR A 74 -0.77 0.09 9.82
N GLN A 75 -0.51 -1.21 9.69
CA GLN A 75 0.82 -1.81 9.76
C GLN A 75 1.03 -2.61 8.47
N TYR A 76 2.20 -2.50 7.84
CA TYR A 76 2.44 -3.11 6.53
C TYR A 76 3.55 -4.16 6.53
N GLY A 77 4.77 -3.72 6.83
CA GLY A 77 5.99 -4.54 6.70
C GLY A 77 7.14 -4.01 7.55
N CYS A 78 8.30 -4.62 7.39
CA CYS A 78 9.53 -4.26 8.09
C CYS A 78 10.77 -4.51 7.22
N THR A 79 11.93 -4.04 7.66
CA THR A 79 13.21 -4.25 6.94
C THR A 79 13.88 -5.60 7.22
N ASP A 80 13.35 -6.40 8.14
CA ASP A 80 13.88 -7.74 8.43
C ASP A 80 13.35 -8.74 7.40
N SER A 81 14.28 -9.30 6.61
CA SER A 81 14.00 -10.30 5.59
C SER A 81 13.45 -11.62 6.14
N THR A 82 13.73 -11.95 7.39
CA THR A 82 13.23 -13.17 8.03
C THR A 82 11.84 -12.96 8.63
N TYR A 83 11.44 -11.69 8.81
CA TYR A 83 10.17 -11.27 9.41
C TYR A 83 9.98 -11.79 10.86
N GLN A 84 11.08 -12.11 11.53
CA GLN A 84 11.10 -12.67 12.88
C GLN A 84 11.22 -11.57 13.94
N ASP A 85 11.78 -10.40 13.61
CA ASP A 85 11.91 -9.28 14.53
C ASP A 85 10.54 -8.88 15.13
N ASP A 86 10.53 -8.50 16.41
CA ASP A 86 9.31 -8.13 17.13
C ASP A 86 8.70 -6.81 16.65
N LYS A 87 9.47 -5.99 15.92
CA LYS A 87 8.98 -4.79 15.24
C LYS A 87 8.28 -5.11 13.92
N CYS A 88 8.42 -6.33 13.40
CA CYS A 88 7.68 -6.75 12.23
C CYS A 88 6.21 -7.03 12.60
N PRO A 89 5.24 -6.50 11.84
CA PRO A 89 3.82 -6.70 12.14
C PRO A 89 3.47 -8.20 12.19
N LYS A 90 2.99 -8.69 13.34
CA LYS A 90 2.58 -10.09 13.46
C LYS A 90 1.21 -10.28 12.78
N LYS A 91 1.21 -10.94 11.62
CA LYS A 91 0.00 -11.24 10.84
C LYS A 91 -0.59 -12.58 11.32
N CYS A 92 -1.51 -12.52 12.29
CA CYS A 92 -2.19 -13.67 12.84
C CYS A 92 -3.20 -14.25 11.82
N GLY A 93 -2.83 -15.35 11.15
CA GLY A 93 -3.78 -16.15 10.36
C GLY A 93 -4.33 -15.50 9.08
N LEU A 94 -3.76 -14.39 8.62
CA LEU A 94 -4.04 -13.91 7.26
C LEU A 94 -3.42 -14.89 6.27
N ASP A 95 -4.24 -15.41 5.35
CA ASP A 95 -3.78 -16.33 4.33
C ASP A 95 -2.66 -15.68 3.51
N ARG A 96 -1.47 -16.31 3.56
CA ARG A 96 -0.23 -15.83 2.94
C ARG A 96 -0.07 -16.41 1.53
N GLY A 97 -0.97 -17.30 1.10
CA GLY A 97 -1.06 -17.78 -0.27
C GLY A 97 -1.85 -16.79 -1.13
N THR A 98 -1.54 -16.77 -2.42
CA THR A 98 -2.31 -16.13 -3.52
C THR A 98 -3.71 -15.66 -3.13
N GLN A 99 -4.02 -14.38 -3.37
CA GLN A 99 -5.41 -13.94 -3.48
C GLN A 99 -6.05 -14.72 -4.63
N SER A 100 -6.56 -15.92 -4.36
CA SER A 100 -7.47 -16.61 -5.25
C SER A 100 -8.77 -15.84 -5.13
N TYR A 101 -8.93 -14.83 -5.98
CA TYR A 101 -10.23 -14.23 -6.18
C TYR A 101 -11.13 -15.34 -6.71
N ASP A 102 -12.09 -15.79 -5.89
CA ASP A 102 -13.19 -16.59 -6.41
C ASP A 102 -13.98 -15.67 -7.37
N LEU A 103 -13.63 -15.77 -8.65
CA LEU A 103 -14.28 -15.01 -9.72
C LEU A 103 -15.78 -15.32 -9.76
N THR A 104 -16.21 -16.47 -9.23
CA THR A 104 -17.62 -16.83 -9.06
C THR A 104 -18.28 -15.99 -7.97
N ALA A 105 -17.62 -15.81 -6.82
CA ALA A 105 -18.12 -14.93 -5.75
C ALA A 105 -18.15 -13.46 -6.19
N LEU A 106 -17.14 -13.01 -6.94
CA LEU A 106 -17.12 -11.67 -7.53
C LEU A 106 -18.23 -11.48 -8.59
N ALA A 107 -18.45 -12.47 -9.46
CA ALA A 107 -19.53 -12.42 -10.45
C ALA A 107 -20.92 -12.41 -9.78
N LYS A 108 -21.10 -13.15 -8.68
CA LYS A 108 -22.33 -13.13 -7.89
C LYS A 108 -22.58 -11.77 -7.25
N SER A 109 -21.56 -11.15 -6.65
CA SER A 109 -21.70 -9.82 -6.06
C SER A 109 -22.00 -8.75 -7.10
N LEU A 110 -21.37 -8.81 -8.28
CA LEU A 110 -21.66 -7.91 -9.40
C LEU A 110 -23.08 -8.11 -9.96
N THR A 111 -23.57 -9.35 -10.04
CA THR A 111 -24.93 -9.65 -10.49
C THR A 111 -25.96 -9.11 -9.51
N GLU A 112 -25.71 -9.26 -8.21
CA GLU A 112 -26.60 -8.72 -7.17
C GLU A 112 -26.58 -7.19 -7.17
N TYR A 113 -25.41 -6.58 -7.32
CA TYR A 113 -25.28 -5.13 -7.49
C TYR A 113 -26.01 -4.64 -8.76
N ARG A 114 -25.96 -5.40 -9.86
CA ARG A 114 -26.72 -5.11 -11.09
C ARG A 114 -28.22 -5.19 -10.87
N LYS A 115 -28.72 -6.16 -10.09
CA LYS A 115 -30.15 -6.24 -9.74
C LYS A 115 -30.59 -5.05 -8.89
N ILE A 116 -29.78 -4.66 -7.89
CA ILE A 116 -30.05 -3.48 -7.06
C ILE A 116 -30.05 -2.21 -7.93
N ALA A 117 -29.05 -2.05 -8.81
CA ALA A 117 -28.95 -0.93 -9.73
C ALA A 117 -30.15 -0.86 -10.70
N MET A 118 -30.55 -2.00 -11.28
CA MET A 118 -31.72 -2.09 -12.18
C MET A 118 -33.03 -1.88 -11.43
N GLY A 119 -33.16 -2.36 -10.19
CA GLY A 119 -34.31 -2.11 -9.32
C GLY A 119 -34.45 -0.64 -8.95
N ARG A 120 -33.33 0.02 -8.64
CA ARG A 120 -33.28 1.47 -8.38
C ARG A 120 -33.55 2.28 -9.64
N TYR A 121 -33.04 1.86 -10.80
CA TYR A 121 -33.35 2.46 -12.09
C TYR A 121 -34.83 2.30 -12.45
N GLY A 122 -35.43 1.14 -12.16
CA GLY A 122 -36.87 0.90 -12.30
C GLY A 122 -37.72 1.75 -11.38
N LEU A 123 -37.29 1.98 -10.13
CA LEU A 123 -37.93 2.90 -9.19
C LEU A 123 -37.82 4.36 -9.66
N LEU A 124 -36.65 4.79 -10.13
CA LEU A 124 -36.44 6.13 -10.70
C LEU A 124 -37.28 6.34 -11.96
N ARG A 125 -37.41 5.32 -12.82
CA ARG A 125 -38.25 5.38 -14.03
C ARG A 125 -39.75 5.47 -13.70
N ARG A 126 -40.22 4.70 -12.71
CA ARG A 126 -41.60 4.80 -12.20
C ARG A 126 -41.86 6.16 -11.55
N ASN A 127 -40.92 6.69 -10.77
CA ASN A 127 -41.04 8.01 -10.17
C ASN A 127 -41.00 9.13 -11.23
N LYS A 128 -40.23 8.96 -12.32
CA LYS A 128 -40.25 9.88 -13.47
C LYS A 128 -41.61 9.86 -14.17
N GLN A 129 -42.19 8.68 -14.42
CA GLN A 129 -43.52 8.56 -15.04
C GLN A 129 -44.64 9.11 -14.12
N TYR A 130 -44.52 8.93 -12.80
CA TYR A 130 -45.41 9.54 -11.81
C TYR A 130 -45.24 11.07 -11.75
N ALA A 131 -44.01 11.58 -11.85
CA ALA A 131 -43.73 13.01 -11.90
C ALA A 131 -44.30 13.64 -13.19
N GLU A 132 -44.13 13.00 -14.35
CA GLU A 132 -44.67 13.46 -15.63
C GLU A 132 -46.21 13.44 -15.68
N GLN A 133 -46.87 12.54 -14.95
CA GLN A 133 -48.33 12.44 -14.89
C GLN A 133 -48.97 13.47 -13.94
N TYR A 134 -48.26 13.93 -12.90
CA TYR A 134 -48.81 14.82 -11.88
C TYR A 134 -48.23 16.25 -11.90
N LEU A 135 -47.09 16.46 -12.56
CA LEU A 135 -46.47 17.78 -12.72
C LEU A 135 -46.47 18.12 -14.21
N GLY A 136 -47.63 18.60 -14.67
CA GLY A 136 -47.69 19.32 -15.93
C GLY A 136 -46.71 20.49 -15.89
N GLU A 137 -45.77 20.46 -16.83
CA GLU A 137 -44.82 21.54 -17.14
C GLU A 137 -43.75 21.80 -16.05
N TYR A 138 -42.47 21.47 -16.33
CA TYR A 138 -41.35 22.43 -16.40
C TYR A 138 -39.96 21.76 -16.38
N VAL A 139 -39.14 22.25 -17.33
CA VAL A 139 -37.66 22.33 -17.40
C VAL A 139 -36.88 21.06 -17.76
N THR A 140 -36.45 21.03 -19.02
CA THR A 140 -35.26 20.31 -19.50
C THR A 140 -34.00 20.93 -18.90
N VAL A 141 -33.16 20.11 -18.26
CA VAL A 141 -31.74 20.43 -18.01
C VAL A 141 -30.91 19.46 -18.83
N GLU A 142 -30.36 19.95 -19.95
CA GLU A 142 -29.30 19.27 -20.67
C GLU A 142 -27.97 19.53 -19.96
N TYR A 143 -27.20 18.47 -19.70
CA TYR A 143 -25.81 18.57 -19.28
C TYR A 143 -24.93 18.35 -20.51
N GLY A 144 -24.31 19.43 -20.98
CA GLY A 144 -23.09 19.40 -21.80
C GLY A 144 -21.85 19.35 -20.91
#